data_AF-A0A975SA26-F1
#
_entry.id   AF-A0A975SA26-F1
#
_cell.length_a   1.000
_cell.length_b   1.000
_cell.length_c   1.000
_cell.angle_alpha   90.00
_cell.angle_beta   90.00
_cell.angle_gamma   90.00
#
_symmetry.space_group_name_H-M   'P 1'
#
loop_
_entity.id
_entity.type
_entity.pdbx_description
1 polymer ?
#
loop_
_entity_poly.entity_id
_entity_poly.type
_entity_poly.pdbx_seq_one_letter_code
_entity_poly.pdbx_strand_id
1 'polypeptide(L)'
;MIPAIILVTLLFIGFYKLLALSSLKITAFAVDFLLIFIYTTTFMHSAVSVKISSGYVVYFWDIVFGILAMGIYGFLILLIHRLLPIVSKGLNYFITFIGVSVTIRLATSFATSIINIFNSNFKPTNHIQLLNNVTADKVVYILIAILIAIPVWNVRMEKLNS
;
A
#
# COMPACT_ATOMS: atom_id res chain seq x y z
N MET A 1 -1.82 40.35 -7.18
CA MET A 1 -0.97 39.25 -6.65
C MET A 1 -1.71 38.33 -5.69
N ILE A 2 -2.42 38.85 -4.67
CA ILE A 2 -3.22 38.05 -3.72
C ILE A 2 -4.26 37.11 -4.40
N PRO A 3 -5.02 37.53 -5.45
CA PRO A 3 -6.02 36.67 -6.08
C PRO A 3 -5.43 35.46 -6.81
N ALA A 4 -4.25 35.63 -7.42
CA ALA A 4 -3.56 34.56 -8.13
C ALA A 4 -3.05 33.49 -7.16
N ILE A 5 -2.55 33.90 -5.99
CA ILE A 5 -2.07 32.99 -4.94
C ILE A 5 -3.24 32.16 -4.38
N ILE A 6 -4.41 32.78 -4.16
CA ILE A 6 -5.62 32.08 -3.72
C ILE A 6 -6.08 31.06 -4.77
N LEU A 7 -6.10 31.45 -6.05
CA LEU A 7 -6.48 30.57 -7.15
C LEU A 7 -5.55 29.35 -7.28
N VAL A 8 -4.23 29.57 -7.22
CA VAL A 8 -3.22 28.50 -7.27
C VAL A 8 -3.38 27.56 -6.07
N THR A 9 -3.66 28.09 -4.88
CA THR A 9 -3.88 27.28 -3.66
C THR A 9 -5.13 26.41 -3.79
N LEU A 10 -6.24 26.96 -4.30
CA LEU A 10 -7.48 26.19 -4.51
C LEU A 10 -7.30 25.10 -5.57
N LEU A 11 -6.58 25.40 -6.66
CA LEU A 11 -6.25 24.41 -7.69
C LEU A 11 -5.35 23.30 -7.13
N PHE A 12 -4.37 23.64 -6.29
CA PHE A 12 -3.51 22.66 -5.65
C PHE A 12 -4.28 21.75 -4.68
N ILE A 13 -5.18 22.31 -3.86
CA ILE A 13 -6.05 21.54 -2.96
C ILE A 13 -6.99 20.63 -3.78
N GLY A 14 -7.59 21.15 -4.85
CA GLY A 14 -8.46 20.38 -5.74
C GLY A 14 -7.73 19.23 -6.43
N PHE A 15 -6.52 19.48 -6.93
CA PHE A 15 -5.66 18.49 -7.56
C PHE A 15 -5.17 17.44 -6.55
N TYR A 16 -4.75 17.85 -5.36
CA TYR A 16 -4.41 16.95 -4.26
C TYR A 16 -5.61 16.06 -3.88
N LYS A 17 -6.80 16.63 -3.75
CA LYS A 17 -8.03 15.89 -3.45
C LYS A 17 -8.37 14.88 -4.56
N LEU A 18 -8.20 15.27 -5.83
CA LEU A 18 -8.44 14.39 -6.98
C LEU A 18 -7.46 13.22 -7.00
N LEU A 19 -6.17 13.50 -6.81
CA LEU A 19 -5.12 12.47 -6.72
C LEU A 19 -5.32 11.57 -5.51
N ALA A 20 -5.64 12.14 -4.34
CA ALA A 20 -5.91 11.39 -3.11
C ALA A 20 -7.13 10.48 -3.29
N LEU A 21 -8.27 10.99 -3.77
CA LEU A 21 -9.47 10.17 -3.97
C LEU A 21 -9.29 9.09 -5.04
N SER A 22 -8.60 9.40 -6.14
CA SER A 22 -8.37 8.45 -7.23
C SER A 22 -7.35 7.39 -6.84
N SER A 23 -6.27 7.78 -6.16
CA SER A 23 -5.28 6.85 -5.61
C SER A 23 -5.92 5.98 -4.54
N LEU A 24 -6.63 6.51 -3.55
CA LEU A 24 -7.33 5.74 -2.52
C LEU A 24 -8.21 4.63 -3.12
N LYS A 25 -8.93 4.90 -4.21
CA LYS A 25 -9.75 3.89 -4.92
C LYS A 25 -8.93 2.78 -5.57
N ILE A 26 -7.77 3.09 -6.16
CA ILE A 26 -6.88 2.11 -6.80
C ILE A 26 -6.08 1.34 -5.73
N THR A 27 -5.56 2.06 -4.73
CA THR A 27 -4.69 1.57 -3.66
C THR A 27 -5.42 0.68 -2.65
N ALA A 28 -6.73 0.86 -2.43
CA ALA A 28 -7.52 0.10 -1.43
C ALA A 28 -7.43 -1.43 -1.58
N PHE A 29 -7.13 -1.92 -2.79
CA PHE A 29 -6.85 -3.34 -3.08
C PHE A 29 -5.53 -3.56 -3.83
N ALA A 30 -4.87 -2.54 -4.39
CA ALA A 30 -3.66 -2.81 -5.17
C ALA A 30 -2.48 -3.24 -4.29
N VAL A 31 -2.37 -2.69 -3.08
CA VAL A 31 -1.18 -2.87 -2.23
C VAL A 31 -1.09 -4.28 -1.67
N ASP A 32 -2.20 -4.82 -1.17
CA ASP A 32 -2.29 -6.19 -0.66
C ASP A 32 -2.11 -7.23 -1.76
N PHE A 33 -2.69 -7.02 -2.94
CA PHE A 33 -2.45 -7.89 -4.10
C PHE A 33 -0.97 -7.88 -4.54
N LEU A 34 -0.33 -6.70 -4.55
CA LEU A 34 1.09 -6.57 -4.86
C LEU A 34 1.98 -7.23 -3.79
N LEU A 35 1.63 -7.07 -2.50
CA LEU A 35 2.34 -7.74 -1.41
C LEU A 35 2.25 -9.27 -1.54
N ILE A 36 1.08 -9.79 -1.88
CA ILE A 36 0.87 -11.23 -2.10
C ILE A 36 1.67 -11.71 -3.31
N PHE A 37 1.68 -10.93 -4.39
CA PHE A 37 2.48 -11.25 -5.57
C PHE A 37 3.96 -11.35 -5.22
N ILE A 38 4.53 -10.31 -4.59
CA ILE A 38 5.96 -10.27 -4.22
C ILE A 38 6.30 -11.38 -3.22
N TYR A 39 5.46 -11.58 -2.20
CA TYR A 39 5.69 -12.63 -1.21
C TYR A 39 5.68 -14.01 -1.86
N THR A 40 4.70 -14.27 -2.74
CA THR A 40 4.58 -15.57 -3.41
C THR A 40 5.73 -15.80 -4.37
N THR A 41 6.11 -14.81 -5.18
CA THR A 41 7.22 -14.96 -6.14
C THR A 41 8.52 -15.21 -5.40
N THR A 42 8.82 -14.47 -4.33
CA THR A 42 10.05 -14.67 -3.54
C THR A 42 10.07 -16.01 -2.80
N PHE A 43 8.95 -16.41 -2.20
CA PHE A 43 8.85 -17.68 -1.49
C PHE A 43 8.92 -18.87 -2.45
N MET A 44 8.09 -18.87 -3.49
CA MET A 44 8.00 -19.97 -4.46
C MET A 44 9.25 -20.09 -5.32
N HIS A 45 9.99 -18.99 -5.54
CA HIS A 45 11.26 -19.03 -6.25
C HIS A 45 12.20 -20.08 -5.67
N SER A 46 12.50 -19.95 -4.37
CA SER A 46 13.40 -20.87 -3.66
C SER A 46 12.76 -22.23 -3.37
N ALA A 47 11.45 -22.25 -3.09
CA ALA A 47 10.77 -23.46 -2.67
C ALA A 47 10.49 -24.42 -3.83
N VAL A 48 10.14 -23.90 -5.00
CA VAL A 48 9.59 -24.64 -6.14
C VAL A 48 10.31 -24.29 -7.44
N SER A 49 10.30 -23.03 -7.87
CA SER A 49 10.67 -22.64 -9.23
C SER A 49 12.09 -23.06 -9.61
N VAL A 50 13.08 -22.83 -8.75
CA VAL A 50 14.49 -23.23 -8.99
C VAL A 50 14.71 -24.74 -8.98
N LYS A 51 13.76 -25.53 -8.45
CA LYS A 51 13.84 -26.99 -8.40
C LYS A 51 13.21 -27.65 -9.62
N ILE A 52 12.27 -26.97 -10.28
CA ILE A 52 11.53 -27.50 -11.44
C ILE A 52 12.03 -26.94 -12.78
N SER A 53 12.77 -25.83 -12.77
CA SER A 53 13.36 -25.26 -13.97
C SER A 53 14.71 -24.58 -13.69
N SER A 54 15.42 -24.21 -14.75
CA SER A 54 16.72 -23.53 -14.68
C SER A 54 16.80 -22.34 -15.64
N GLY A 55 17.75 -21.44 -15.39
CA GLY A 55 17.93 -20.23 -16.20
C GLY A 55 16.73 -19.28 -16.11
N TYR A 56 16.42 -18.56 -17.18
CA TYR A 56 15.34 -17.56 -17.17
C TYR A 56 13.92 -18.14 -17.02
N VAL A 57 13.74 -19.44 -17.27
CA VAL A 57 12.44 -20.13 -17.13
C VAL A 57 11.99 -20.20 -15.66
N VAL A 58 12.90 -20.03 -14.70
CA VAL A 58 12.55 -19.93 -13.26
C VAL A 58 11.62 -18.74 -13.01
N TYR A 59 11.91 -17.58 -13.59
CA TYR A 59 11.11 -16.36 -13.38
C TYR A 59 9.73 -16.45 -14.04
N PHE A 60 9.60 -17.24 -15.11
CA PHE A 60 8.28 -17.53 -15.69
C PHE A 60 7.38 -18.21 -14.65
N TRP A 61 7.89 -19.23 -13.94
CA TRP A 61 7.13 -19.92 -12.89
C TRP A 61 6.83 -19.01 -11.70
N ASP A 62 7.76 -18.14 -11.30
CA ASP A 62 7.52 -17.17 -10.23
C ASP A 62 6.32 -16.25 -10.54
N ILE A 63 6.25 -15.74 -11.77
CA ILE A 63 5.13 -14.90 -12.23
C ILE A 63 3.82 -15.71 -12.24
N VAL A 64 3.84 -16.94 -12.74
CA VAL A 64 2.67 -17.83 -12.75
C VAL A 64 2.14 -18.05 -11.34
N PHE A 65 3.02 -18.41 -10.39
CA PHE A 65 2.62 -18.61 -8.99
C PHE A 65 2.10 -17.32 -8.34
N GLY A 66 2.75 -16.19 -8.61
CA GLY A 66 2.29 -14.88 -8.12
C GLY A 66 0.88 -14.53 -8.60
N ILE A 67 0.58 -14.69 -9.89
CA ILE A 67 -0.74 -14.42 -10.47
C ILE A 67 -1.79 -15.39 -9.89
N LEU A 68 -1.46 -16.68 -9.78
CA LEU A 68 -2.36 -17.67 -9.18
C LEU A 68 -2.70 -17.32 -7.73
N ALA A 69 -1.70 -16.94 -6.92
CA ALA A 69 -1.91 -16.54 -5.53
C ALA A 69 -2.78 -15.27 -5.41
N MET A 70 -2.56 -14.27 -6.26
CA MET A 70 -3.42 -13.09 -6.34
C MET A 70 -4.88 -13.46 -6.65
N GLY A 71 -5.11 -14.36 -7.61
CA GLY A 71 -6.45 -14.84 -7.98
C GLY A 71 -7.13 -15.57 -6.82
N ILE A 72 -6.42 -16.50 -6.18
CA ILE A 72 -6.91 -17.23 -4.99
C ILE A 72 -7.25 -16.25 -3.87
N TYR A 73 -6.38 -15.29 -3.59
CA TYR A 73 -6.62 -14.27 -2.57
C TYR A 73 -7.88 -13.45 -2.83
N GLY A 74 -8.04 -12.94 -4.05
CA GLY A 74 -9.23 -12.17 -4.44
C GLY A 74 -10.51 -12.97 -4.26
N PHE A 75 -10.49 -14.23 -4.71
CA PHE A 75 -11.62 -15.15 -4.51
C PHE A 75 -11.92 -15.40 -3.03
N LEU A 76 -10.90 -15.67 -2.21
CA LEU A 76 -11.06 -15.94 -0.78
C LEU A 76 -11.67 -14.75 -0.04
N ILE A 77 -11.26 -13.52 -0.34
CA ILE A 77 -11.84 -12.33 0.30
C ILE A 77 -13.31 -12.20 -0.02
N LEU A 78 -13.71 -12.40 -1.28
CA LEU A 78 -15.11 -12.36 -1.68
C LEU A 78 -15.92 -13.46 -1.00
N LEU A 79 -15.37 -14.68 -0.95
CA LEU A 79 -16.00 -15.82 -0.31
C LEU A 79 -16.21 -15.58 1.20
N ILE A 80 -15.16 -15.13 1.90
CA ILE A 80 -15.22 -14.81 3.33
C ILE A 80 -16.20 -13.66 3.58
N HIS A 81 -16.23 -12.65 2.71
CA HIS A 81 -17.19 -11.54 2.81
C HIS A 81 -18.64 -12.02 2.72
N ARG A 82 -18.93 -12.91 1.77
CA ARG A 82 -20.26 -13.48 1.60
C ARG A 82 -20.69 -14.40 2.74
N LEU A 83 -19.78 -15.24 3.24
CA LEU A 83 -20.10 -16.24 4.26
C LEU A 83 -20.08 -15.68 5.67
N LEU A 84 -19.14 -14.78 5.97
CA LEU A 84 -18.85 -14.27 7.31
C LEU A 84 -18.65 -12.74 7.28
N PRO A 85 -19.69 -11.94 7.02
CA PRO A 85 -19.55 -10.51 6.77
C PRO A 85 -18.92 -9.72 7.93
N ILE A 86 -19.21 -10.09 9.18
CA ILE A 86 -18.63 -9.46 10.37
C ILE A 86 -17.11 -9.75 10.46
N VAL A 87 -16.71 -11.01 10.27
CA VAL A 87 -15.31 -11.43 10.28
C VAL A 87 -14.55 -10.77 9.12
N SER A 88 -15.15 -10.79 7.93
CA SER A 88 -14.61 -10.14 6.74
C SER A 88 -14.36 -8.66 6.97
N LYS A 89 -15.29 -7.95 7.60
CA LYS A 89 -15.15 -6.52 7.88
C LYS A 89 -13.92 -6.23 8.76
N GLY A 90 -13.71 -7.01 9.82
CA GLY A 90 -12.51 -6.90 10.67
C GLY A 90 -11.22 -7.30 9.95
N LEU A 91 -11.23 -8.40 9.20
CA LEU A 91 -10.09 -8.87 8.42
C LEU A 91 -9.67 -7.82 7.38
N ASN A 92 -10.62 -7.24 6.65
CA ASN A 92 -10.35 -6.21 5.64
C ASN A 92 -9.83 -4.91 6.28
N TYR A 93 -10.20 -4.59 7.52
CA TYR A 93 -9.59 -3.47 8.23
C TYR A 93 -8.12 -3.76 8.57
N PHE A 94 -7.83 -4.96 9.07
CA PHE A 94 -6.46 -5.37 9.40
C PHE A 94 -5.55 -5.40 8.16
N ILE A 95 -6.04 -5.95 7.05
CA ILE A 95 -5.33 -5.94 5.76
C ILE A 95 -5.07 -4.51 5.30
N THR A 96 -6.09 -3.64 5.37
CA THR A 96 -5.95 -2.22 5.04
C THR A 96 -4.89 -1.55 5.92
N PHE A 97 -4.87 -1.81 7.22
CA PHE A 97 -3.87 -1.27 8.14
C PHE A 97 -2.45 -1.70 7.75
N ILE A 98 -2.22 -2.96 7.40
CA ILE A 98 -0.93 -3.44 6.88
C ILE A 98 -0.57 -2.71 5.58
N GLY A 99 -1.51 -2.65 4.63
CA GLY A 99 -1.30 -2.00 3.33
C GLY A 99 -0.95 -0.52 3.48
N VAL A 100 -1.67 0.22 4.33
CA VAL A 100 -1.39 1.62 4.64
C VAL A 100 -0.03 1.78 5.31
N SER A 101 0.31 0.90 6.25
CA SER A 101 1.61 0.92 6.92
C SER A 101 2.76 0.81 5.91
N VAL A 102 2.71 -0.19 5.02
CA VAL A 102 3.71 -0.35 3.95
C VAL A 102 3.73 0.87 3.03
N THR A 103 2.55 1.35 2.61
CA THR A 103 2.41 2.50 1.70
C THR A 103 3.02 3.77 2.27
N ILE A 104 2.79 4.09 3.55
CA ILE A 104 3.36 5.28 4.19
C ILE A 104 4.90 5.20 4.14
N ARG A 105 5.49 4.04 4.46
CA ARG A 105 6.96 3.88 4.43
C ARG A 105 7.53 4.04 3.03
N LEU A 106 6.88 3.42 2.04
CA LEU A 106 7.29 3.54 0.64
C LEU A 106 7.17 4.99 0.16
N ALA A 107 6.07 5.68 0.49
CA ALA A 107 5.85 7.08 0.16
C ALA A 107 6.90 7.99 0.81
N THR A 108 7.22 7.77 2.10
CA THR A 108 8.28 8.51 2.80
C THR A 108 9.65 8.24 2.17
N SER A 109 9.98 6.99 1.88
CA SER A 109 11.25 6.63 1.23
C SER A 109 11.38 7.26 -0.15
N PHE A 110 10.31 7.25 -0.94
CA PHE A 110 10.28 7.88 -2.25
C PHE A 110 10.43 9.40 -2.14
N ALA A 111 9.61 10.05 -1.33
CA ALA A 111 9.64 11.50 -1.15
C ALA A 111 11.01 12.00 -0.66
N THR A 112 11.59 11.32 0.33
CA THR A 112 12.89 11.68 0.91
C THR A 112 14.03 11.46 -0.09
N SER A 113 13.93 10.42 -0.93
CA SER A 113 14.87 10.20 -2.04
C SER A 113 14.79 11.29 -3.09
N ILE A 114 13.58 11.73 -3.46
CA ILE A 114 13.39 12.85 -4.39
C ILE A 114 13.98 14.14 -3.80
N ILE A 115 13.72 14.45 -2.53
CA ILE A 115 14.31 15.63 -1.87
C ILE A 115 15.84 15.56 -1.88
N ASN A 116 16.42 14.39 -1.63
CA ASN A 116 17.87 14.19 -1.64
C ASN A 116 18.50 14.50 -3.01
N ILE A 117 17.79 14.26 -4.13
CA ILE A 117 18.25 14.64 -5.48
C ILE A 117 18.45 16.16 -5.59
N PHE A 118 17.59 16.94 -4.94
CA PHE A 118 17.66 18.41 -4.96
C PHE A 118 18.49 18.99 -3.81
N ASN A 119 18.64 18.26 -2.71
CA ASN A 119 19.43 18.66 -1.54
C ASN A 119 20.13 17.45 -0.93
N SER A 120 21.39 17.25 -1.32
CA SER A 120 22.21 16.10 -0.93
C SER A 120 22.52 16.00 0.58
N ASN A 121 22.25 17.06 1.35
CA ASN A 121 22.37 17.02 2.81
C ASN A 121 21.21 16.29 3.48
N PHE A 122 20.11 16.06 2.75
CA PHE A 122 18.92 15.39 3.26
C PHE A 122 19.02 13.88 3.04
N LYS A 123 19.19 13.10 4.13
CA LYS A 123 19.32 11.64 4.03
C LYS A 123 17.96 10.98 3.77
N PRO A 124 17.85 10.08 2.77
CA PRO A 124 16.64 9.27 2.56
C PRO A 124 16.27 8.48 3.82
N THR A 125 14.98 8.45 4.14
CA THR A 125 14.45 7.72 5.30
C THR A 125 13.14 7.03 4.95
N ASN A 126 12.88 5.89 5.60
CA ASN A 126 11.69 5.06 5.41
C ASN A 126 10.63 5.28 6.51
N HIS A 127 10.86 6.19 7.45
CA HIS A 127 9.92 6.53 8.51
C HIS A 127 9.84 8.05 8.68
N ILE A 128 8.66 8.51 9.10
CA ILE A 128 8.43 9.92 9.37
C ILE A 128 9.13 10.27 10.69
N GLN A 129 10.03 11.25 10.64
CA GLN A 129 10.78 11.76 11.79
C GLN A 129 10.10 13.03 12.29
N LEU A 130 9.08 12.88 13.14
CA LEU A 130 8.32 14.01 13.69
C LEU A 130 8.87 14.47 15.03
N LEU A 131 9.48 13.55 15.78
CA LEU A 131 9.95 13.73 17.14
C LEU A 131 11.45 13.44 17.22
N ASN A 132 12.13 14.02 18.19
CA ASN A 132 13.55 13.75 18.45
C ASN A 132 13.78 12.42 19.20
N ASN A 133 12.86 11.45 19.05
CA ASN A 133 12.94 10.14 19.71
C ASN A 133 12.39 9.04 18.79
N VAL A 134 13.26 8.10 18.42
CA VAL A 134 12.97 7.03 17.46
C VAL A 134 11.80 6.14 17.92
N THR A 135 11.66 5.88 19.22
CA THR A 135 10.57 5.07 19.75
C THR A 135 9.24 5.84 19.65
N ALA A 136 9.26 7.13 20.00
CA ALA A 136 8.08 7.98 19.90
C ALA A 136 7.62 8.13 18.44
N ASP A 137 8.55 8.27 17.49
CA ASP A 137 8.26 8.31 16.05
C ASP A 137 7.54 7.05 15.56
N LYS A 138 7.98 5.87 16.01
CA LYS A 138 7.31 4.59 15.68
C LYS A 138 5.88 4.55 16.20
N VAL A 139 5.64 5.05 17.42
CA VAL A 139 4.30 5.12 18.01
C VAL A 139 3.41 6.06 17.19
N VAL A 140 3.89 7.26 16.89
CA VAL A 140 3.16 8.24 16.08
C VAL A 140 2.84 7.68 14.69
N TYR A 141 3.80 6.99 14.07
CA TYR A 141 3.60 6.32 12.79
C TYR A 141 2.47 5.27 12.85
N ILE A 142 2.42 4.42 13.88
CA ILE A 142 1.35 3.43 14.05
C ILE A 142 -0.01 4.13 14.20
N LEU A 143 -0.07 5.20 15.01
CA LEU A 143 -1.29 5.99 15.19
C LEU A 143 -1.79 6.59 13.86
N ILE A 144 -0.88 7.18 13.08
CA ILE A 144 -1.19 7.72 11.74
C ILE A 144 -1.71 6.60 10.83
N ALA A 145 -1.07 5.43 10.82
CA ALA A 145 -1.49 4.30 10.00
C ALA A 145 -2.90 3.79 10.38
N ILE A 146 -3.22 3.71 11.68
CA ILE A 146 -4.57 3.35 12.17
C ILE A 146 -5.61 4.35 11.66
N LEU A 147 -5.32 5.65 11.74
CA LEU A 147 -6.25 6.71 11.32
C LEU A 147 -6.47 6.72 9.81
N ILE A 148 -5.40 6.60 9.01
CA ILE A 148 -5.47 6.56 7.54
C ILE A 148 -6.11 5.27 7.04
N ALA A 149 -6.00 4.16 7.78
CA ALA A 149 -6.64 2.90 7.41
C ALA A 149 -8.17 2.99 7.38
N ILE A 150 -8.79 3.85 8.19
CA ILE A 150 -10.26 3.99 8.26
C ILE A 150 -10.88 4.42 6.93
N PRO A 151 -10.50 5.55 6.30
CA PRO A 151 -11.09 5.96 5.03
C PRO A 151 -10.80 4.96 3.89
N VAL A 152 -9.60 4.36 3.86
CA VAL A 152 -9.25 3.33 2.86
C VAL A 152 -10.14 2.10 3.01
N TRP A 153 -10.36 1.66 4.25
CA TRP A 153 -11.20 0.52 4.56
C TRP A 153 -12.66 0.77 4.21
N ASN A 154 -13.19 1.97 4.43
CA ASN A 154 -14.56 2.31 4.03
C ASN A 154 -14.75 2.16 2.52
N VAL A 155 -13.83 2.71 1.71
CA VAL A 155 -13.84 2.56 0.24
C VAL A 155 -13.73 1.09 -0.17
N ARG A 156 -12.93 0.30 0.56
CA ARG A 156 -12.78 -1.14 0.35
C ARG A 156 -14.11 -1.88 0.59
N MET A 157 -14.80 -1.57 1.68
CA MET A 157 -16.08 -2.19 2.03
C MET A 157 -17.18 -1.80 1.04
N GLU A 158 -17.23 -0.56 0.56
CA GLU A 158 -18.17 -0.13 -0.49
C GLU A 158 -18.06 -1.01 -1.73
N LYS A 159 -16.83 -1.36 -2.14
CA LYS A 159 -16.57 -2.22 -3.30
C LYS A 159 -16.88 -3.70 -3.07
N LEU A 160 -16.83 -4.18 -1.83
CA LEU A 160 -17.20 -5.57 -1.50
C LEU A 160 -18.72 -5.75 -1.41
N ASN A 161 -19.43 -4.67 -1.10
CA ASN A 161 -20.89 -4.64 -1.00
C ASN A 161 -21.60 -4.35 -2.34
N SER A 162 -20.87 -3.86 -3.35
CA SER A 162 -21.38 -3.54 -4.70
C SER A 162 -21.41 -4.76 -5.61
#